data_AF-A0A512NJG1-F1
#
_entry.id   AF-A0A512NJG1-F1
#
_cell.length_a   1.000
_cell.length_b   1.000
_cell.length_c   1.000
_cell.angle_alpha   90.00
_cell.angle_beta   90.00
_cell.angle_gamma   90.00
#
_symmetry.space_group_name_H-M   'P 1'
#
loop_
_entity.id
_entity.type
_entity.pdbx_description
1 polymer ?
#
loop_
_entity_poly.entity_id
_entity_poly.type
_entity_poly.pdbx_seq_one_letter_code
_entity_poly.pdbx_strand_id
1 'polypeptide(L)'
;MPNVDADFDPRLKAQVEVRAAICEQWLPLWRTLLRYKSQSEKLAVRIVRIRAATMAQLALVYGPELSMLPEPERAQLLISLDLLTGFESWAGCAKTTASQAAHELWATSIGRLLPPPPFGASPCRDSSPGLRADDLRTGGHLSGVPYVTNRLGPAAHTPPASRSDRNNLAAACIVRPVTTR
;
A
#
# COMPACT_ATOMS: atom_id res chain seq x y z
N MET A 1 3.88 2.71 -10.10
CA MET A 1 4.84 3.03 -9.02
C MET A 1 4.27 4.21 -8.25
N PRO A 2 4.25 4.18 -6.90
CA PRO A 2 3.76 5.32 -6.11
C PRO A 2 4.59 6.57 -6.42
N ASN A 3 3.95 7.73 -6.54
CA ASN A 3 4.66 8.99 -6.69
C ASN A 3 5.32 9.35 -5.36
N VAL A 4 6.65 9.18 -5.28
CA VAL A 4 7.42 9.40 -4.05
C VAL A 4 7.46 10.88 -3.66
N ASP A 5 7.33 11.79 -4.64
CA ASP A 5 7.40 13.23 -4.44
C ASP A 5 6.03 13.88 -4.15
N ALA A 6 4.94 13.11 -4.14
CA ALA A 6 3.61 13.63 -3.85
C ALA A 6 3.46 14.05 -2.37
N ASP A 7 2.43 14.84 -2.07
CA ASP A 7 2.04 15.10 -0.69
C ASP A 7 1.68 13.79 0.05
N PHE A 8 1.74 13.83 1.39
CA PHE A 8 1.58 12.64 2.22
C PHE A 8 0.27 11.88 1.95
N ASP A 9 -0.86 12.58 1.98
CA ASP A 9 -2.19 11.97 1.81
C ASP A 9 -2.39 11.26 0.46
N PRO A 10 -2.11 11.88 -0.71
CA PRO A 10 -2.23 11.19 -1.99
C PRO A 10 -1.21 10.05 -2.13
N ARG A 11 0.02 10.19 -1.61
CA ARG A 11 1.02 9.11 -1.60
C ARG A 11 0.55 7.92 -0.77
N LEU A 12 -0.02 8.17 0.41
CA LEU A 12 -0.55 7.15 1.31
C LEU A 12 -1.70 6.37 0.65
N LYS A 13 -2.67 7.08 0.05
CA LYS A 13 -3.80 6.45 -0.65
C LYS A 13 -3.32 5.56 -1.80
N ALA A 14 -2.44 6.09 -2.66
CA ALA A 14 -1.89 5.34 -3.78
C ALA A 14 -1.09 4.11 -3.33
N GLN A 15 -0.31 4.23 -2.25
CA GLN A 15 0.44 3.10 -1.69
C GLN A 15 -0.47 2.01 -1.14
N VAL A 16 -1.53 2.38 -0.40
CA VAL A 16 -2.50 1.43 0.14
C VAL A 16 -3.22 0.70 -0.97
N GLU A 17 -3.68 1.41 -2.00
CA GLU A 17 -4.39 0.82 -3.15
C GLU A 17 -3.50 -0.19 -3.90
N VAL A 18 -2.28 0.21 -4.25
CA VAL A 18 -1.32 -0.68 -4.92
C VAL A 18 -1.02 -1.90 -4.05
N ARG A 19 -0.81 -1.71 -2.75
CA ARG A 19 -0.44 -2.80 -1.85
C ARG A 19 -1.60 -3.77 -1.64
N ALA A 20 -2.83 -3.26 -1.49
CA ALA A 20 -4.04 -4.07 -1.38
C ALA A 20 -4.25 -4.94 -2.62
N ALA A 21 -4.11 -4.36 -3.82
CA ALA A 21 -4.22 -5.10 -5.08
C ALA A 21 -3.17 -6.23 -5.20
N ILE A 22 -1.91 -5.95 -4.82
CA ILE A 22 -0.86 -6.97 -4.77
C ILE A 22 -1.23 -8.06 -3.76
N CYS A 23 -1.67 -7.68 -2.57
CA CYS A 23 -2.04 -8.62 -1.52
C CYS A 23 -3.21 -9.51 -1.95
N GLU A 24 -4.22 -8.97 -2.60
CA GLU A 24 -5.37 -9.71 -3.11
C GLU A 24 -4.96 -10.72 -4.19
N GLN A 25 -4.19 -10.27 -5.18
CA GLN A 25 -3.75 -11.10 -6.30
C GLN A 25 -2.81 -12.24 -5.83
N TRP A 26 -1.90 -11.96 -4.90
CA TRP A 26 -0.84 -12.90 -4.51
C TRP A 26 -1.20 -13.75 -3.27
N LEU A 27 -2.32 -13.47 -2.60
CA LEU A 27 -2.71 -14.16 -1.36
C LEU A 27 -2.74 -15.70 -1.47
N PRO A 28 -3.32 -16.30 -2.53
CA PRO A 28 -3.37 -17.76 -2.66
C PRO A 28 -1.97 -18.38 -2.75
N LEU A 29 -1.06 -17.73 -3.50
CA LEU A 29 0.32 -18.17 -3.61
C LEU A 29 1.07 -17.99 -2.29
N TRP A 30 0.90 -16.86 -1.62
CA TRP A 30 1.53 -16.61 -0.31
C TRP A 30 1.15 -17.69 0.73
N ARG A 31 -0.13 -18.07 0.80
CA ARG A 31 -0.60 -19.16 1.67
C ARG A 31 0.07 -20.49 1.35
N THR A 32 0.25 -20.79 0.07
CA THR A 32 0.95 -22.00 -0.39
C THR A 32 2.42 -21.97 0.05
N LEU A 33 3.11 -20.84 -0.17
CA LEU A 33 4.51 -20.67 0.26
C LEU A 33 4.67 -20.88 1.77
N LEU A 34 3.78 -20.29 2.58
CA LEU A 34 3.82 -20.44 4.03
C LEU A 34 3.58 -21.89 4.48
N ARG A 35 2.69 -22.63 3.79
CA ARG A 35 2.39 -24.03 4.11
C ARG A 35 3.59 -24.96 3.88
N TYR A 36 4.39 -24.70 2.85
CA TYR A 36 5.49 -25.57 2.43
C TYR A 36 6.89 -25.07 2.83
N LYS A 37 7.00 -23.93 3.54
CA LYS A 37 8.29 -23.32 3.88
C LYS A 37 9.22 -24.23 4.70
N SER A 38 8.68 -25.09 5.56
CA SER A 38 9.47 -26.03 6.37
C SER A 38 10.02 -27.20 5.57
N GLN A 39 9.46 -27.46 4.39
CA GLN A 39 9.84 -28.56 3.50
C GLN A 39 10.88 -28.14 2.46
N SER A 40 11.17 -26.83 2.36
CA SER A 40 12.11 -26.31 1.38
C SER A 40 12.76 -25.01 1.85
N GLU A 41 14.06 -25.09 2.13
CA GLU A 41 14.89 -23.91 2.46
C GLU A 41 14.81 -22.84 1.35
N LYS A 42 14.73 -23.24 0.09
CA LYS A 42 14.56 -22.32 -1.05
C LYS A 42 13.29 -21.48 -0.93
N LEU A 43 12.19 -22.07 -0.44
CA LEU A 43 10.94 -21.34 -0.21
C LEU A 43 11.06 -20.39 0.99
N ALA A 44 11.71 -20.83 2.08
CA ALA A 44 11.98 -19.98 3.23
C ALA A 44 12.81 -18.75 2.83
N VAL A 45 13.87 -18.92 2.04
CA VAL A 45 14.68 -17.80 1.51
C VAL A 45 13.85 -16.86 0.63
N ARG A 46 12.95 -17.39 -0.20
CA ARG A 46 12.07 -16.54 -1.04
C ARG A 46 11.12 -15.69 -0.21
N ILE A 47 10.53 -16.24 0.85
CA ILE A 47 9.66 -15.51 1.78
C ILE A 47 10.43 -14.35 2.42
N VAL A 48 11.65 -14.61 2.91
CA VAL A 48 12.53 -13.57 3.49
C VAL A 48 12.83 -12.47 2.49
N ARG A 49 13.16 -12.82 1.24
CA ARG A 49 13.44 -11.84 0.17
C ARG A 49 12.23 -10.98 -0.18
N ILE A 50 11.03 -11.56 -0.22
CA ILE A 50 9.79 -10.81 -0.50
C ILE A 50 9.50 -9.80 0.62
N ARG A 51 9.69 -10.19 1.89
CA ARG A 51 9.54 -9.27 3.02
C ARG A 51 10.60 -8.17 3.00
N ALA A 52 11.87 -8.52 2.77
CA ALA A 52 12.95 -7.53 2.64
C ALA A 52 12.67 -6.51 1.51
N ALA A 53 12.17 -6.98 0.36
CA ALA A 53 11.78 -6.10 -0.76
C ALA A 53 10.60 -5.18 -0.39
N THR A 54 9.62 -5.69 0.38
CA THR A 54 8.51 -4.88 0.88
C THR A 54 9.03 -3.79 1.83
N MET A 55 9.87 -4.15 2.79
CA MET A 55 10.47 -3.18 3.72
C MET A 55 11.29 -2.10 2.98
N ALA A 56 12.07 -2.48 1.97
CA ALA A 56 12.81 -1.53 1.15
C ALA A 56 11.88 -0.57 0.39
N GLN A 57 10.77 -1.08 -0.15
CA GLN A 57 9.76 -0.24 -0.79
C GLN A 57 9.11 0.74 0.21
N LEU A 58 8.78 0.28 1.41
CA LEU A 58 8.23 1.15 2.47
C LEU A 58 9.21 2.24 2.88
N ALA A 59 10.50 1.91 2.98
CA ALA A 59 11.55 2.88 3.29
C ALA A 59 11.70 3.95 2.20
N LEU A 60 11.50 3.58 0.93
CA LEU A 60 11.49 4.53 -0.18
C LEU A 60 10.25 5.43 -0.17
N VAL A 61 9.06 4.85 0.02
CA VAL A 61 7.78 5.58 -0.04
C VAL A 61 7.63 6.56 1.14
N TYR A 62 8.07 6.17 2.34
CA TYR A 62 7.97 6.99 3.55
C TYR A 62 9.30 7.60 3.98
N GLY A 63 10.25 7.72 3.05
CA GLY A 63 11.57 8.29 3.32
C GLY A 63 11.54 9.63 4.05
N PRO A 64 10.70 10.61 3.62
CA PRO A 64 10.58 11.89 4.31
C PRO A 64 10.18 11.76 5.78
N GLU A 65 9.15 10.98 6.09
CA GLU A 65 8.63 10.79 7.44
C GLU A 65 9.62 9.98 8.31
N LEU A 66 10.25 8.96 7.72
CA LEU A 66 11.22 8.10 8.40
C LEU A 66 12.54 8.82 8.70
N SER A 67 12.90 9.84 7.92
CA SER A 67 14.13 10.61 8.11
C SER A 67 14.15 11.37 9.45
N MET A 68 12.98 11.67 10.00
CA MET A 68 12.81 12.39 11.27
C MET A 68 13.11 11.53 12.50
N LEU A 69 13.11 10.21 12.35
CA LEU A 69 13.31 9.28 13.46
C LEU A 69 14.77 8.85 13.57
N PRO A 70 15.29 8.64 14.79
CA PRO A 70 16.57 7.99 14.99
C PRO A 70 16.54 6.54 14.48
N GLU A 71 17.69 6.01 14.08
CA GLU A 71 17.79 4.70 13.42
C GLU A 71 17.09 3.53 14.13
N PRO A 72 17.17 3.34 15.47
CA PRO A 72 16.45 2.25 16.13
C PRO A 72 14.93 2.37 16.01
N GLU A 73 14.39 3.59 16.12
CA GLU A 73 12.95 3.84 16.00
C GLU A 73 12.48 3.67 14.55
N ARG A 74 13.29 4.14 13.59
CA ARG A 74 13.05 3.95 12.16
C ARG A 74 12.95 2.48 11.78
N ALA A 75 13.91 1.65 12.24
CA ALA A 75 13.92 0.22 11.97
C ALA A 75 12.67 -0.46 12.56
N GLN A 76 12.31 -0.12 13.81
CA GLN A 76 11.11 -0.65 14.46
C GLN A 76 9.82 -0.24 13.75
N LEU A 77 9.75 1.00 13.26
CA LEU A 77 8.60 1.49 12.50
C LEU A 77 8.47 0.77 11.15
N LEU A 78 9.57 0.56 10.43
CA LEU A 78 9.56 -0.22 9.19
C LEU A 78 9.06 -1.66 9.38
N ILE A 79 9.46 -2.32 10.47
CA ILE A 79 8.94 -3.65 10.82
C ILE A 79 7.44 -3.58 11.08
N SER A 80 6.98 -2.58 11.83
CA SER A 80 5.56 -2.38 12.13
C SER A 80 4.73 -2.14 10.86
N LEU A 81 5.25 -1.34 9.92
CA LEU A 81 4.61 -1.08 8.63
C LEU A 81 4.57 -2.33 7.75
N ASP A 82 5.63 -3.14 7.69
CA ASP A 82 5.65 -4.41 6.94
C ASP A 82 4.60 -5.39 7.49
N LEU A 83 4.51 -5.51 8.82
CA LEU A 83 3.51 -6.37 9.46
C LEU A 83 2.07 -5.88 9.20
N LEU A 84 1.84 -4.57 9.32
CA LEU A 84 0.53 -3.96 9.09
C LEU A 84 0.08 -4.09 7.63
N THR A 85 0.99 -3.92 6.67
CA THR A 85 0.72 -3.94 5.23
C THR A 85 1.07 -5.28 4.56
N GLY A 86 1.23 -6.32 5.39
CA GLY A 86 1.54 -7.67 4.99
C GLY A 86 0.32 -8.45 4.48
N PHE A 87 0.60 -9.57 3.81
CA PHE A 87 -0.42 -10.49 3.29
C PHE A 87 -1.30 -11.04 4.42
N GLU A 88 -0.72 -11.28 5.59
CA GLU A 88 -1.42 -11.81 6.76
C GLU A 88 -2.46 -10.82 7.31
N SER A 89 -2.08 -9.54 7.41
CA SER A 89 -2.98 -8.45 7.82
C SER A 89 -4.12 -8.28 6.81
N TRP A 90 -3.81 -8.29 5.50
CA TRP A 90 -4.82 -8.19 4.45
C TRP A 90 -5.81 -9.36 4.49
N ALA A 91 -5.30 -10.59 4.65
CA ALA A 91 -6.13 -11.77 4.77
C ALA A 91 -7.07 -11.73 5.98
N GLY A 92 -6.73 -10.98 7.03
CA GLY A 92 -7.59 -10.72 8.17
C GLY A 92 -8.70 -9.72 7.82
N CYS A 93 -8.34 -8.54 7.32
CA CYS A 93 -9.28 -7.46 7.00
C CYS A 93 -10.27 -7.83 5.90
N ALA A 94 -9.80 -8.42 4.80
CA ALA A 94 -10.63 -8.78 3.64
C ALA A 94 -11.66 -9.89 3.94
N LYS A 95 -11.49 -10.66 5.02
CA LYS A 95 -12.47 -11.66 5.45
C LYS A 95 -13.68 -11.05 6.16
N THR A 96 -13.52 -9.89 6.78
CA THR A 96 -14.48 -9.32 7.72
C THR A 96 -15.08 -8.01 7.26
N THR A 97 -14.52 -7.38 6.22
CA THR A 97 -14.92 -6.05 5.74
C THR A 97 -14.94 -5.99 4.22
N ALA A 98 -15.75 -5.09 3.66
CA ALA A 98 -15.69 -4.76 2.24
C ALA A 98 -14.34 -4.13 1.88
N SER A 99 -13.85 -4.35 0.66
CA SER A 99 -12.50 -3.93 0.21
C SER A 99 -12.20 -2.44 0.50
N GLN A 100 -13.17 -1.55 0.28
CA GLN A 100 -13.03 -0.12 0.56
C GLN A 100 -12.78 0.20 2.04
N ALA A 101 -13.50 -0.49 2.95
CA ALA A 101 -13.32 -0.30 4.39
C ALA A 101 -11.95 -0.82 4.86
N ALA A 102 -11.43 -1.88 4.22
CA ALA A 102 -10.08 -2.37 4.48
C ALA A 102 -9.00 -1.36 4.02
N HIS A 103 -9.20 -0.69 2.88
CA HIS A 103 -8.30 0.37 2.42
C HIS A 103 -8.27 1.55 3.40
N GLU A 104 -9.43 2.02 3.84
CA GLU A 104 -9.55 3.14 4.79
C GLU A 104 -8.93 2.80 6.15
N LEU A 105 -9.13 1.57 6.63
CA LEU A 105 -8.49 1.07 7.84
C LEU A 105 -6.97 1.13 7.73
N TRP A 106 -6.41 0.60 6.63
CA TRP A 106 -4.97 0.62 6.39
C TRP A 106 -4.42 2.05 6.30
N ALA A 107 -5.06 2.92 5.53
CA ALA A 107 -4.66 4.32 5.43
C ALA A 107 -4.66 5.00 6.81
N THR A 108 -5.72 4.81 7.60
CA THR A 108 -5.83 5.38 8.95
C THR A 108 -4.77 4.83 9.89
N SER A 109 -4.52 3.51 9.87
CA SER A 109 -3.52 2.87 10.72
C SER A 109 -2.10 3.33 10.37
N ILE A 110 -1.75 3.42 9.08
CA ILE A 110 -0.45 3.92 8.64
C ILE A 110 -0.27 5.40 9.00
N GLY A 111 -1.30 6.22 8.76
CA GLY A 111 -1.27 7.64 9.10
C GLY A 111 -1.08 7.93 10.60
N ARG A 112 -1.49 7.00 11.48
CA ARG A 112 -1.23 7.09 12.93
C ARG A 112 0.15 6.60 13.35
N LEU A 113 0.76 5.72 12.57
CA LEU A 113 2.08 5.15 12.87
C LEU A 113 3.22 6.06 12.40
N LEU A 114 3.02 6.80 11.32
CA LEU A 114 4.02 7.71 10.79
C LEU A 114 4.02 9.02 11.59
N PRO A 115 5.21 9.59 11.89
CA PRO A 115 5.29 10.92 12.47
C PRO A 115 4.67 11.93 11.49
N PRO A 116 3.98 12.96 12.00
CA PRO A 116 3.45 14.00 11.14
C PRO A 116 4.61 14.65 10.38
N PRO A 117 4.45 14.95 9.07
CA PRO A 117 5.48 15.66 8.33
C PRO A 117 5.77 17.02 8.99
N PRO A 118 6.98 17.59 8.83
CA PRO A 118 7.39 18.84 9.47
C PRO A 118 6.51 20.04 9.07
N PHE A 119 5.82 19.93 7.93
CA PHE A 119 4.77 20.84 7.49
C PHE A 119 3.40 20.23 7.75
N GLY A 120 3.16 19.88 9.02
CA GLY A 120 1.82 19.61 9.50
C GLY A 120 0.96 20.84 9.24
N ALA A 121 0.33 20.90 8.07
CA ALA A 121 -0.92 21.59 7.91
C ALA A 121 -1.89 20.88 8.84
N SER A 122 -1.85 21.26 10.12
CA SER A 122 -3.10 21.42 10.84
C SER A 122 -3.97 22.25 9.91
N PRO A 123 -5.10 21.75 9.36
CA PRO A 123 -6.10 22.69 8.91
C PRO A 123 -6.34 23.58 10.12
N CYS A 124 -6.12 24.89 9.97
CA CYS A 124 -6.48 25.85 11.02
C CYS A 124 -7.88 25.47 11.48
N ARG A 125 -7.96 24.87 12.66
CA ARG A 125 -9.22 24.67 13.36
C ARG A 125 -9.48 26.01 14.03
N ASP A 126 -9.68 27.02 13.18
CA ASP A 126 -10.25 28.28 13.60
C ASP A 126 -11.64 27.93 14.10
N SER A 127 -11.71 27.92 15.43
CA SER A 127 -12.96 27.83 16.14
C SER A 127 -13.78 29.02 15.69
N SER A 128 -14.90 28.76 15.01
CA SER A 128 -16.00 29.72 14.94
C SER A 128 -16.38 30.14 16.38
N PRO A 129 -16.82 31.38 16.59
CA PRO A 129 -18.26 31.62 16.42
C PRO A 129 -18.62 33.04 15.94
N GLY A 130 -19.63 33.16 15.07
CA GLY A 130 -20.25 34.44 14.74
C GLY A 130 -21.30 34.35 13.64
N LEU A 131 -22.57 34.24 14.05
CA LEU A 131 -23.73 35.00 13.54
C LEU A 131 -23.51 35.81 12.24
N ARG A 132 -24.39 35.86 11.23
CA ARG A 132 -25.83 35.58 11.10
C ARG A 132 -26.22 35.86 9.63
N ALA A 133 -27.45 35.50 9.28
CA ALA A 133 -28.30 36.10 8.24
C ALA A 133 -27.94 35.72 6.79
N ASP A 134 -28.72 34.82 6.21
CA ASP A 134 -29.90 35.14 5.41
C ASP A 134 -29.49 35.68 4.03
N ASP A 135 -29.59 34.82 3.00
CA ASP A 135 -30.35 35.23 1.83
C ASP A 135 -30.87 34.03 1.05
N LEU A 136 -32.16 34.14 0.77
CA LEU A 136 -32.99 33.25 -0.04
C LEU A 136 -32.58 33.30 -1.51
N ARG A 137 -32.88 32.24 -2.28
CA ARG A 137 -33.85 32.25 -3.40
C ARG A 137 -33.54 31.21 -4.49
N THR A 138 -34.27 30.10 -4.41
CA THR A 138 -35.18 29.56 -5.43
C THR A 138 -34.93 29.82 -6.93
N GLY A 139 -34.72 28.73 -7.69
CA GLY A 139 -35.57 28.38 -8.86
C GLY A 139 -34.99 28.55 -10.28
N GLY A 140 -35.09 27.48 -11.09
CA GLY A 140 -34.92 27.48 -12.56
C GLY A 140 -34.04 26.31 -13.03
N HIS A 141 -34.54 25.09 -13.25
CA HIS A 141 -35.37 24.56 -14.35
C HIS A 141 -34.63 24.34 -15.69
N LEU A 142 -34.49 23.04 -16.03
CA LEU A 142 -34.33 22.35 -17.32
C LEU A 142 -33.11 22.63 -18.22
N SER A 143 -32.43 21.54 -18.61
CA SER A 143 -32.60 20.89 -19.94
C SER A 143 -31.29 20.26 -20.41
N GLY A 144 -31.38 19.09 -21.05
CA GLY A 144 -30.36 18.63 -22.00
C GLY A 144 -29.73 17.26 -21.74
N VAL A 145 -30.52 16.19 -21.89
CA VAL A 145 -29.98 14.89 -22.35
C VAL A 145 -29.84 15.00 -23.88
N PRO A 146 -28.75 14.47 -24.46
CA PRO A 146 -29.00 13.39 -25.41
C PRO A 146 -28.06 12.19 -25.21
N TYR A 147 -28.72 11.04 -25.28
CA TYR A 147 -28.16 9.72 -25.51
C TYR A 147 -27.54 9.68 -26.92
N VAL A 148 -26.28 9.24 -27.06
CA VAL A 148 -25.81 8.64 -28.32
C VAL A 148 -25.02 7.38 -28.00
N THR A 149 -25.52 6.31 -28.59
CA THR A 149 -25.05 4.93 -28.62
C THR A 149 -23.76 4.80 -29.42
N ASN A 150 -22.86 3.89 -29.04
CA ASN A 150 -22.18 3.08 -30.04
C ASN A 150 -21.84 1.67 -29.55
N ARG A 151 -22.21 0.71 -30.41
CA ARG A 151 -22.10 -0.73 -30.27
C ARG A 151 -20.67 -1.22 -30.55
N LEU A 152 -20.38 -2.35 -29.89
CA LEU A 152 -19.47 -3.45 -30.23
C LEU A 152 -18.96 -3.57 -31.68
N GLY A 153 -17.67 -3.92 -31.78
CA GLY A 153 -17.07 -4.66 -32.90
C GLY A 153 -15.64 -5.11 -32.57
N PRO A 154 -15.27 -6.40 -32.68
CA PRO A 154 -14.04 -6.98 -32.13
C PRO A 154 -12.89 -7.03 -33.15
N ALA A 155 -11.64 -7.03 -32.69
CA ALA A 155 -10.51 -7.52 -33.49
C ALA A 155 -9.47 -8.18 -32.58
N ALA A 156 -9.27 -9.46 -32.83
CA ALA A 156 -8.24 -10.31 -32.25
C ALA A 156 -6.84 -9.82 -32.63
N HIS A 157 -5.86 -10.03 -31.75
CA HIS A 157 -4.54 -10.54 -32.12
C HIS A 157 -3.82 -11.08 -30.87
N THR A 158 -3.55 -12.39 -30.89
CA THR A 158 -2.68 -13.14 -29.98
C THR A 158 -1.22 -13.12 -30.52
N PRO A 159 -0.20 -13.68 -29.83
CA PRO A 159 1.07 -13.02 -29.53
C PRO A 159 2.27 -13.60 -30.30
N PRO A 160 3.51 -13.25 -29.92
CA PRO A 160 4.51 -14.31 -29.81
C PRO A 160 5.38 -14.25 -28.55
N ALA A 161 6.10 -15.35 -28.37
CA ALA A 161 6.61 -15.91 -27.13
C ALA A 161 8.09 -15.58 -26.80
N SER A 162 8.41 -15.79 -25.52
CA SER A 162 9.64 -16.41 -24.97
C SER A 162 11.05 -15.85 -25.28
N ARG A 163 11.73 -15.36 -24.22
CA ARG A 163 13.17 -15.62 -23.93
C ARG A 163 13.48 -15.17 -22.48
N SER A 164 13.71 -16.08 -21.53
CA SER A 164 15.04 -16.50 -21.05
C SER A 164 16.13 -15.44 -21.18
N ASP A 165 16.52 -14.80 -20.07
CA ASP A 165 17.87 -14.85 -19.46
C ASP A 165 17.84 -14.00 -18.18
N ARG A 166 18.03 -14.57 -16.97
CA ARG A 166 19.30 -14.94 -16.32
C ARG A 166 20.33 -13.80 -16.26
N ASN A 167 20.51 -13.27 -15.04
CA ASN A 167 21.75 -12.82 -14.37
C ASN A 167 21.52 -11.50 -13.63
N ASN A 168 22.16 -11.15 -12.52
CA ASN A 168 22.75 -11.79 -11.34
C ASN A 168 23.34 -10.62 -10.51
N LEU A 169 23.75 -10.87 -9.25
CA LEU A 169 24.43 -9.96 -8.30
C LEU A 169 23.51 -9.00 -7.51
N ALA A 170 23.68 -8.73 -6.23
CA ALA A 170 24.50 -9.29 -5.15
C ALA A 170 23.98 -8.63 -3.85
N ALA A 171 23.93 -9.37 -2.73
CA ALA A 171 24.17 -8.84 -1.39
C ALA A 171 24.07 -10.00 -0.38
N ALA A 172 25.24 -10.38 0.13
CA ALA A 172 25.41 -11.31 1.22
C ALA A 172 25.09 -10.61 2.55
N CYS A 173 24.34 -11.28 3.42
CA CYS A 173 24.46 -11.11 4.87
C CYS A 173 24.36 -12.49 5.52
N ILE A 174 25.47 -12.88 6.13
CA ILE A 174 25.71 -14.10 6.88
C ILE A 174 24.98 -13.96 8.23
N VAL A 175 24.09 -14.89 8.56
CA VAL A 175 23.67 -15.12 9.96
C VAL A 175 23.78 -16.62 10.24
N ARG A 176 24.71 -16.96 11.12
CA ARG A 176 24.98 -18.34 11.59
C ARG A 176 23.82 -18.84 12.47
N PRO A 177 23.49 -20.15 12.45
CA PRO A 177 22.55 -20.72 13.40
C PRO A 177 23.19 -20.89 14.79
N VAL A 178 22.47 -20.43 15.81
CA VAL A 178 22.74 -20.73 17.23
C VAL A 178 22.34 -22.19 17.49
N THR A 179 23.30 -23.01 17.90
CA THR A 179 23.05 -24.34 18.46
C THR A 179 22.57 -24.20 19.90
N THR A 180 21.34 -24.63 20.16
CA THR A 180 20.81 -24.91 21.50
C THR A 180 21.52 -26.11 22.11
N ARG A 181 21.79 -26.05 23.42
CA ARG A 181 22.11 -27.20 24.26
C ARG A 181 21.12 -27.24 25.42
#